data_AF-A0A2G9G117-F1
#
_entry.id   AF-A0A2G9G117-F1
#
_cell.length_a   1.000
_cell.length_b   1.000
_cell.length_c   1.000
_cell.angle_alpha   90.00
_cell.angle_beta   90.00
_cell.angle_gamma   90.00
#
_symmetry.space_group_name_H-M   'P 1'
#
loop_
_entity.id
_entity.type
_entity.pdbx_description
1 polymer ?
#
loop_
_entity_poly.entity_id
_entity_poly.type
_entity_poly.pdbx_seq_one_letter_code
_entity_poly.pdbx_strand_id
1 'polypeptide(L)'
;MVNNKARAEGSICEAYVIQEVGYFASYYFEPDIQLQRTRSKRNELNFEDFIYQNPHIRSVFNQPGRPAGKCTTRYLNDVEFNVAKLHVLINCDKVQDFVR
;
A
#
# COMPACT_ATOMS: atom_id res chain seq x y z
N MET A 1 -12.93 -11.89 11.14
CA MET A 1 -13.33 -12.16 12.54
C MET A 1 -13.35 -13.66 12.72
N VAL A 2 -12.65 -14.19 13.72
CA VAL A 2 -12.74 -15.61 14.09
C VAL A 2 -14.04 -15.77 14.87
N ASN A 3 -15.02 -16.45 14.28
CA ASN A 3 -16.36 -16.61 14.85
C ASN A 3 -16.45 -17.76 15.86
N ASN A 4 -15.39 -18.55 16.03
CA ASN A 4 -15.34 -19.68 16.95
C ASN A 4 -14.57 -19.33 18.24
N LYS A 5 -15.23 -18.61 19.15
CA LYS A 5 -14.65 -18.24 20.46
C LYS A 5 -14.51 -19.42 21.42
N ALA A 6 -15.16 -20.56 21.15
CA ALA A 6 -15.16 -21.73 22.03
C ALA A 6 -13.94 -22.65 21.84
N ARG A 7 -13.25 -22.59 20.69
CA ARG A 7 -12.10 -23.43 20.35
C ARG A 7 -11.03 -22.66 19.58
N ALA A 8 -10.59 -21.54 20.13
CA ALA A 8 -9.60 -20.67 19.49
C ALA A 8 -8.31 -21.42 19.13
N GLU A 9 -7.78 -22.25 20.04
CA GLU A 9 -6.56 -23.05 19.83
C GLU A 9 -6.70 -24.03 18.66
N GLY A 10 -7.81 -24.78 18.61
CA GLY A 10 -8.06 -25.73 17.53
C GLY A 10 -8.14 -25.05 16.16
N SER A 11 -8.83 -23.90 16.09
CA SER A 11 -8.89 -23.11 14.86
C SER A 11 -7.55 -22.47 14.47
N ILE A 12 -6.70 -22.12 15.44
CA ILE A 12 -5.34 -21.64 15.17
C ILE A 12 -4.50 -22.79 14.59
N CYS A 13 -4.49 -23.95 15.24
CA CYS A 13 -3.76 -25.13 14.77
C CYS A 13 -4.21 -25.54 13.36
N GLU A 14 -5.52 -25.57 13.10
CA GLU A 14 -6.08 -25.88 11.79
C GLU A 14 -5.60 -24.88 10.73
N ALA A 15 -5.63 -23.58 11.02
CA ALA A 15 -5.14 -22.56 10.11
C ALA A 15 -3.64 -22.74 9.77
N TYR A 16 -2.82 -23.10 10.77
CA TYR A 16 -1.39 -23.39 10.56
C TYR A 16 -1.19 -24.62 9.66
N VAL A 17 -1.91 -25.72 9.90
CA VAL A 17 -1.81 -26.93 9.06
C VAL A 17 -2.18 -26.62 7.61
N ILE A 18 -3.27 -25.88 7.38
CA ILE A 18 -3.68 -25.48 6.02
C ILE A 18 -2.61 -24.60 5.36
N GLN A 19 -2.01 -23.68 6.11
CA GLN A 19 -0.94 -22.81 5.61
C GLN A 19 0.30 -23.63 5.21
N GLU A 20 0.73 -24.58 6.04
CA GLU A 20 1.91 -25.41 5.76
C GLU A 20 1.69 -26.31 4.54
N VAL A 21 0.52 -26.95 4.42
CA VAL A 21 0.17 -27.76 3.24
C VAL A 21 0.18 -26.91 1.98
N GLY A 22 -0.38 -25.70 2.03
CA GLY A 22 -0.34 -24.76 0.91
C GLY A 22 1.07 -24.31 0.53
N TYR A 23 1.94 -24.11 1.53
CA TYR A 23 3.35 -23.76 1.32
C TYR A 23 4.12 -24.92 0.70
N PHE A 24 3.95 -26.14 1.20
CA PHE A 24 4.56 -27.34 0.64
C PHE A 24 4.11 -27.59 -0.80
N ALA A 25 2.81 -27.50 -1.08
CA ALA A 25 2.28 -27.69 -2.41
C ALA A 25 2.82 -26.66 -3.42
N SER A 26 3.11 -25.42 -2.98
CA SER A 26 3.61 -24.35 -3.86
C SER A 26 4.95 -24.66 -4.54
N TYR A 27 5.75 -25.59 -4.01
CA TYR A 27 7.01 -26.00 -4.64
C TYR A 27 6.82 -26.83 -5.91
N TYR A 28 5.63 -27.39 -6.12
CA TYR A 28 5.33 -28.27 -7.26
C TYR A 28 4.53 -27.57 -8.37
N PHE A 29 4.18 -26.30 -8.19
CA PHE A 29 3.44 -25.51 -9.17
C PHE A 29 4.36 -24.46 -9.82
N GLU A 30 4.03 -24.09 -11.05
CA GLU A 30 4.76 -23.03 -11.74
C GLU A 30 4.59 -21.67 -11.04
N PRO A 31 5.60 -20.79 -11.10
CA PRO A 31 5.60 -19.48 -10.42
C PRO A 31 4.39 -18.60 -10.76
N ASP A 32 3.83 -18.79 -11.95
CA ASP A 32 2.72 -17.98 -12.48
C ASP A 32 1.36 -18.38 -11.88
N ILE A 33 1.30 -19.50 -11.15
CA ILE A 33 0.11 -19.93 -10.44
C ILE A 33 0.05 -19.22 -9.09
N GLN A 34 -1.03 -18.47 -8.85
CA GLN A 34 -1.23 -17.77 -7.57
C GLN A 34 -1.55 -18.74 -6.44
N LEU A 35 -0.53 -19.19 -5.70
CA LEU A 35 -0.67 -19.92 -4.43
C LEU A 35 -0.63 -18.98 -3.23
N GLN A 36 -1.01 -19.48 -2.04
CA GLN A 36 -0.92 -18.71 -0.79
C GLN A 36 0.44 -18.06 -0.57
N ARG A 37 1.53 -18.73 -1.00
CA ARG A 37 2.90 -18.21 -0.94
C ARG A 37 3.14 -17.02 -1.88
N THR A 38 2.60 -17.10 -3.10
CA THR A 38 2.84 -16.13 -4.18
C THR A 38 1.83 -14.99 -4.17
N ARG A 39 0.67 -15.19 -3.53
CA ARG A 39 -0.39 -14.21 -3.43
C ARG A 39 0.05 -13.06 -2.50
N SER A 40 -0.03 -11.83 -3.00
CA SER A 40 0.16 -10.63 -2.18
C SER A 40 -0.70 -10.72 -0.92
N LYS A 41 -0.08 -10.53 0.25
CA LYS A 41 -0.83 -10.51 1.51
C LYS A 41 -1.86 -9.38 1.45
N ARG A 42 -2.95 -9.55 2.17
CA ARG A 42 -4.05 -8.56 2.26
C ARG A 42 -3.57 -7.15 2.66
N ASN A 43 -2.42 -7.06 3.33
CA ASN A 43 -1.81 -5.81 3.78
C ASN A 43 -0.47 -5.50 3.09
N GLU A 44 -0.03 -6.32 2.13
CA GLU A 44 1.18 -5.99 1.36
C GLU A 44 0.88 -4.81 0.45
N LEU A 45 1.72 -3.79 0.55
CA LEU A 45 1.70 -2.65 -0.35
C LEU A 45 2.46 -3.04 -1.61
N ASN A 46 1.72 -3.28 -2.68
CA ASN A 46 2.31 -3.32 -4.01
C ASN A 46 2.67 -1.88 -4.40
N PHE A 47 3.94 -1.52 -4.24
CA PHE A 47 4.45 -0.19 -4.63
C PHE A 47 4.24 0.09 -6.12
N GLU A 48 4.30 -0.95 -6.95
CA GLU A 48 4.00 -0.87 -8.39
C GLU A 48 2.59 -0.32 -8.64
N ASP A 49 1.56 -0.83 -7.96
CA ASP A 49 0.18 -0.33 -8.10
C ASP A 49 0.05 1.17 -7.78
N PHE A 50 0.89 1.68 -6.87
CA PHE A 50 0.86 3.09 -6.45
C PHE A 50 1.48 4.02 -7.51
N ILE A 51 2.53 3.55 -8.19
CA ILE A 51 3.23 4.31 -9.24
C ILE A 51 2.38 4.34 -10.53
N TYR A 52 1.74 3.22 -10.89
CA TYR A 52 0.92 3.13 -12.11
C TYR A 52 -0.43 3.86 -12.01
N GLN A 53 -1.00 4.00 -10.82
CA GLN A 53 -2.31 4.65 -10.65
C GLN A 53 -2.28 6.17 -10.79
N ASN A 54 -1.12 6.81 -10.72
CA ASN A 54 -1.06 8.26 -10.82
C ASN A 54 0.16 8.78 -11.60
N PRO A 55 0.13 8.65 -12.94
CA PRO A 55 1.19 9.18 -13.82
C PRO A 55 1.33 10.72 -13.74
N HIS A 56 0.40 11.40 -13.05
CA HIS A 56 0.39 12.85 -12.87
C HIS A 56 1.00 13.32 -11.54
N ILE A 57 1.42 12.41 -10.64
CA ILE A 57 2.21 12.78 -9.46
C ILE A 57 3.61 13.17 -9.95
N ARG A 58 3.72 14.42 -10.40
CA ARG A 58 4.98 15.10 -10.69
C ARG A 58 5.86 15.04 -9.44
N SER A 59 7.12 14.66 -9.65
CA SER A 59 8.37 14.79 -8.85
C SER A 59 8.32 15.23 -7.37
N VAL A 60 7.45 16.19 -7.02
CA VAL A 60 7.37 16.90 -5.75
C VAL A 60 6.51 16.19 -4.71
N PHE A 61 5.48 15.43 -5.13
CA PHE A 61 4.56 14.72 -4.23
C PHE A 61 4.56 13.21 -4.46
N ASN A 62 5.69 12.63 -4.84
CA ASN A 62 5.85 11.20 -5.12
C ASN A 62 6.06 10.32 -3.88
N GLN A 63 5.73 10.84 -2.69
CA GLN A 63 5.94 10.10 -1.46
C GLN A 63 5.05 8.86 -1.45
N PRO A 64 5.63 7.64 -1.40
CA PRO A 64 4.83 6.44 -1.38
C PRO A 64 4.12 6.32 -0.05
N GLY A 65 2.83 6.00 -0.06
CA GLY A 65 2.07 5.83 1.17
C GLY A 65 0.69 5.26 0.93
N ARG A 66 0.16 4.47 1.86
CA ARG A 66 -1.21 3.96 1.76
C ARG A 66 -2.18 4.96 2.39
N PRO A 67 -3.12 5.55 1.64
CA PRO A 67 -4.20 6.30 2.28
C PRO A 67 -4.98 5.34 3.20
N ALA A 68 -5.19 5.76 4.44
CA ALA A 68 -5.93 5.01 5.43
C ALA A 68 -7.28 5.70 5.71
N GLY A 69 -8.33 4.89 5.88
CA GLY A 69 -9.66 5.39 6.16
C GLY A 69 -10.42 5.87 4.92
N LYS A 70 -11.47 6.67 5.15
CA LYS A 70 -12.33 7.19 4.10
C LYS A 70 -11.67 8.37 3.41
N CYS A 71 -11.41 8.26 2.11
CA CYS A 71 -10.98 9.41 1.30
C CYS A 71 -12.11 10.43 1.21
N THR A 72 -11.80 11.68 1.50
CA THR A 72 -12.70 12.83 1.32
C THR A 72 -11.99 13.93 0.56
N THR A 73 -12.76 14.70 -0.20
CA THR A 73 -12.24 15.86 -0.93
C THR A 73 -12.66 17.12 -0.19
N ARG A 74 -11.69 17.98 0.11
CA ARG A 74 -11.92 19.31 0.69
C ARG A 74 -10.90 20.30 0.17
N TYR A 75 -11.21 21.58 0.29
CA TYR A 75 -10.23 22.63 0.06
C TYR A 75 -9.20 22.67 1.20
N LEU A 76 -7.99 23.08 0.85
CA LEU A 76 -6.95 23.43 1.82
C LEU A 76 -7.34 24.72 2.53
N ASN A 77 -7.08 24.81 3.83
CA ASN A 77 -7.12 26.10 4.52
C ASN A 77 -5.86 26.93 4.21
N ASP A 78 -5.82 28.19 4.64
CA ASP A 78 -4.71 29.10 4.32
C ASP A 78 -3.35 28.59 4.82
N VAL A 79 -3.33 27.94 6.00
CA VAL A 79 -2.10 27.37 6.57
C VAL A 79 -1.61 26.21 5.72
N GLU A 80 -2.49 25.26 5.40
CA GLU A 80 -2.19 24.10 4.56
C GLU A 80 -1.79 24.52 3.14
N PHE A 81 -2.45 25.54 2.60
CA PHE A 81 -2.12 26.08 1.29
C PHE A 81 -0.72 26.68 1.28
N ASN A 82 -0.37 27.48 2.29
CA ASN A 82 0.97 28.05 2.43
C ASN A 82 2.04 26.96 2.60
N VAL A 83 1.76 25.91 3.37
CA VAL A 83 2.67 24.77 3.55
C VAL A 83 2.86 24.02 2.23
N ALA A 84 1.77 23.69 1.52
CA ALA A 84 1.84 23.02 0.21
C ALA A 84 2.59 23.85 -0.82
N LYS A 85 2.37 25.17 -0.84
CA LYS A 85 3.07 26.12 -1.71
C LYS A 85 4.57 26.13 -1.40
N LEU A 86 4.96 26.25 -0.13
CA LEU A 86 6.37 26.24 0.27
C LEU A 86 7.05 24.93 -0.11
N HIS A 87 6.37 23.80 0.10
CA HIS A 87 6.88 22.48 -0.27
C HIS A 87 7.19 22.39 -1.77
N VAL A 88 6.31 22.94 -2.62
CA VAL A 88 6.56 23.00 -4.07
C VAL A 88 7.75 23.89 -4.40
N LEU A 89 7.87 25.07 -3.78
CA LEU A 89 8.97 25.99 -4.06
C LEU A 89 10.34 25.42 -3.69
N ILE A 90 10.43 24.66 -2.60
CA ILE A 90 11.70 24.08 -2.12
C ILE A 90 12.08 22.82 -2.92
N ASN A 91 11.11 21.97 -3.26
CA ASN A 91 11.36 20.62 -3.76
C ASN A 91 11.10 20.45 -5.28
N CYS A 92 10.77 21.51 -6.01
CA CYS A 92 10.52 21.45 -7.45
C CYS A 92 11.61 22.18 -8.25
N ASP A 93 12.50 21.40 -8.87
CA ASP A 93 13.59 21.94 -9.72
C ASP A 93 13.07 22.86 -10.83
N LYS A 94 11.91 22.54 -11.41
CA LYS A 94 11.28 23.34 -12.48
C LYS A 94 10.89 24.76 -12.04
N VAL A 95 10.75 25.00 -10.75
CA VAL A 95 10.32 26.29 -10.20
C VAL A 95 11.51 27.13 -9.75
N GLN A 96 12.69 26.52 -9.54
CA GLN A 96 13.88 27.22 -9.09
C GLN A 96 14.30 28.37 -10.03
N ASP A 97 14.14 28.18 -11.34
CA ASP A 97 14.47 29.20 -12.34
C ASP A 97 13.61 30.47 -12.23
N PHE A 98 12.42 30.39 -11.64
CA PHE A 98 11.46 31.50 -11.53
C PHE A 98 11.48 32.20 -10.17
N VAL A 99 12.20 31.66 -9.19
CA VAL A 99 12.31 32.21 -7.83
C VAL A 99 13.55 33.10 -7.67
N ARG A 100 14.35 33.24 -8.75
CA ARG A 100 15.58 34.03 -8.77
C ARG A 100 15.36 35.52 -9.00
#